data_AF-A0A8T7ELA3-F1
#
_entry.id   AF-A0A8T7ELA3-F1
#
_cell.length_a   1.000
_cell.length_b   1.000
_cell.length_c   1.000
_cell.angle_alpha   90.00
_cell.angle_beta   90.00
_cell.angle_gamma   90.00
#
_symmetry.space_group_name_H-M   'P 1'
#
loop_
_entity.id
_entity.type
_entity.pdbx_description
1 polymer ?
#
loop_
_entity_poly.entity_id
_entity_poly.type
_entity_poly.pdbx_seq_one_letter_code
_entity_poly.pdbx_strand_id
1 'polypeptide(L)'
;MMPTNTIPVDERLLKTMELKLSDLAALWRGNKNAPHAETIVRQYHAILRCMIELGFHEPLDADSELPNRLMPTEYLDLFEQQ
;
A
#
# COMPACT_ATOMS: atom_id res chain seq x y z
N MET A 1 -16.77 28.27 -5.42
CA MET A 1 -15.94 27.50 -4.48
C MET A 1 -16.53 26.10 -4.44
N MET A 2 -15.87 25.13 -5.08
CA MET A 2 -16.30 23.74 -5.04
C MET A 2 -16.08 23.24 -3.61
N PRO A 3 -17.06 22.62 -2.94
CA PRO A 3 -16.75 21.93 -1.70
C PRO A 3 -15.84 20.77 -2.07
N THR A 4 -14.54 20.89 -1.78
CA THR A 4 -13.69 19.71 -1.57
C THR A 4 -14.33 18.97 -0.41
N ASN A 5 -15.21 18.03 -0.77
CA ASN A 5 -15.83 17.11 0.13
C ASN A 5 -14.70 16.19 0.61
N THR A 6 -13.91 16.70 1.56
CA THR A 6 -12.92 15.91 2.30
C THR A 6 -13.73 14.86 3.01
N ILE A 7 -13.90 13.71 2.36
CA ILE A 7 -14.35 12.50 3.00
C ILE A 7 -13.41 12.41 4.21
N PRO A 8 -13.93 12.43 5.46
CA PRO A 8 -13.10 12.14 6.61
C PRO A 8 -12.64 10.71 6.37
N VAL A 9 -11.46 10.58 5.77
CA VAL A 9 -10.82 9.30 5.59
C VAL A 9 -10.61 8.84 7.01
N ASP A 10 -11.41 7.85 7.41
CA ASP A 10 -11.40 7.35 8.76
C ASP A 10 -9.97 6.88 9.01
N GLU A 11 -9.22 7.59 9.86
CA GLU A 11 -7.82 7.26 10.13
C GLU A 11 -7.68 5.80 10.57
N ARG A 12 -8.74 5.22 11.16
CA ARG A 12 -8.80 3.80 11.50
C ARG A 12 -8.86 2.90 10.28
N LEU A 13 -9.55 3.32 9.21
CA LEU A 13 -9.61 2.58 7.95
C LEU A 13 -8.24 2.56 7.27
N LEU A 14 -7.57 3.71 7.15
CA LEU A 14 -6.20 3.79 6.63
C LEU A 14 -5.27 2.90 7.45
N LYS A 15 -5.29 3.06 8.78
CA LYS A 15 -4.46 2.25 9.68
C LYS A 15 -4.74 0.75 9.56
N THR A 16 -6.00 0.36 9.33
CA THR A 16 -6.35 -1.04 9.08
C THR A 16 -5.83 -1.53 7.73
N MET A 17 -5.86 -0.69 6.70
CA MET A 17 -5.30 -1.01 5.38
C MET A 17 -3.77 -1.11 5.44
N GLU A 18 -3.09 -0.20 6.15
CA GLU A 18 -1.65 -0.27 6.40
C GLU A 18 -1.27 -1.57 7.11
N LEU A 19 -1.97 -1.93 8.20
CA LEU A 19 -1.75 -3.20 8.89
C LEU A 19 -1.92 -4.41 7.95
N LYS A 20 -2.88 -4.33 7.02
CA LYS A 20 -3.10 -5.35 6.00
C LYS A 20 -1.96 -5.40 4.98
N LEU A 21 -1.42 -4.25 4.59
CA LEU A 21 -0.24 -4.17 3.73
C LEU A 21 0.99 -4.76 4.44
N SER A 22 1.19 -4.47 5.73
CA SER A 22 2.24 -5.10 6.55
C SER A 22 2.10 -6.61 6.59
N ASP A 23 0.89 -7.10 6.87
CA ASP A 23 0.63 -8.55 6.92
C ASP A 23 0.88 -9.22 5.56
N LEU A 24 0.43 -8.61 4.47
CA LEU A 24 0.68 -9.10 3.11
C LEU A 24 2.17 -9.05 2.74
N ALA A 25 2.90 -8.00 3.12
CA ALA A 25 4.34 -7.87 2.89
C ALA A 25 5.12 -8.94 3.67
N ALA A 26 4.78 -9.15 4.95
CA ALA A 26 5.36 -10.19 5.79
C ALA A 26 5.05 -11.60 5.24
N LEU A 27 3.79 -11.83 4.85
CA LEU A 27 3.34 -13.08 4.24
C LEU A 27 4.10 -13.35 2.93
N TRP A 28 4.26 -12.33 2.09
CA TRP A 28 5.05 -12.42 0.86
C TRP A 28 6.53 -12.70 1.14
N ARG A 29 7.16 -12.01 2.10
CA ARG A 29 8.56 -12.25 2.49
C ARG A 29 8.78 -13.70 2.93
N GLY A 30 7.84 -14.27 3.69
CA GLY A 30 7.85 -15.68 4.10
C GLY A 30 7.56 -16.67 2.98
N ASN A 31 6.76 -16.27 1.96
CA ASN A 31 6.27 -17.13 0.90
C ASN A 31 6.78 -16.75 -0.51
N LYS A 32 7.92 -16.05 -0.62
CA LYS A 32 8.45 -15.49 -1.87
C LYS A 32 8.63 -16.48 -3.03
N ASN A 33 8.79 -17.77 -2.72
CA ASN A 33 8.97 -18.86 -3.70
C ASN A 33 7.69 -19.68 -3.91
N ALA A 34 6.60 -19.35 -3.22
CA ALA A 34 5.33 -20.05 -3.36
C ALA A 34 4.60 -19.57 -4.62
N PRO A 35 3.82 -20.43 -5.29
CA PRO A 35 3.02 -20.04 -6.46
C PRO A 35 1.96 -18.96 -6.14
N HIS A 36 1.65 -18.74 -4.86
CA HIS A 36 0.70 -17.70 -4.42
C HIS A 36 1.36 -16.35 -4.14
N ALA A 37 2.69 -16.23 -4.24
CA ALA A 37 3.41 -14.97 -3.99
C ALA A 37 2.89 -13.84 -4.90
N GLU A 38 2.64 -14.13 -6.18
CA GLU A 38 2.09 -13.16 -7.12
C GLU A 38 0.67 -12.69 -6.73
N THR A 39 -0.15 -13.58 -6.17
CA THR A 39 -1.50 -13.23 -5.70
C THR A 39 -1.42 -12.27 -4.50
N ILE A 40 -0.46 -12.47 -3.60
CA ILE A 40 -0.23 -11.59 -2.45
C ILE A 40 0.17 -10.19 -2.93
N VAL A 41 1.10 -10.11 -3.89
CA VAL A 41 1.52 -8.83 -4.49
C VAL A 41 0.35 -8.13 -5.17
N ARG A 42 -0.49 -8.85 -5.92
CA ARG A 42 -1.68 -8.25 -6.56
C ARG A 42 -2.67 -7.70 -5.54
N GLN A 43 -2.91 -8.40 -4.43
CA GLN A 43 -3.77 -7.88 -3.36
C GLN A 43 -3.16 -6.65 -2.69
N TYR A 44 -1.86 -6.67 -2.44
CA TYR A 44 -1.13 -5.53 -1.91
C TYR A 44 -1.29 -4.31 -2.82
N HIS A 45 -1.08 -4.47 -4.13
CA HIS A 45 -1.25 -3.40 -5.11
C HIS A 45 -2.67 -2.83 -5.12
N ALA A 46 -3.69 -3.69 -5.03
CA ALA A 46 -5.09 -3.25 -5.01
C ALA A 46 -5.41 -2.41 -3.76
N ILE A 47 -4.91 -2.81 -2.59
CA ILE A 47 -5.10 -2.06 -1.35
C ILE A 47 -4.33 -0.74 -1.39
N LEU A 48 -3.07 -0.77 -1.82
CA LEU A 48 -2.24 0.42 -1.91
C LEU A 48 -2.83 1.45 -2.88
N ARG A 49 -3.33 1.01 -4.03
CA ARG A 49 -4.00 1.90 -4.99
C ARG A 49 -5.26 2.53 -4.39
N CYS A 50 -6.06 1.73 -3.68
CA CYS A 50 -7.25 2.22 -3.00
C CYS A 50 -6.88 3.26 -1.92
N MET A 51 -5.79 3.06 -1.18
CA MET A 51 -5.29 4.04 -0.22
C MET A 51 -4.85 5.34 -0.89
N ILE A 52 -4.09 5.26 -1.99
CA ILE A 52 -3.67 6.44 -2.77
C ILE A 52 -4.90 7.21 -3.30
N GLU A 53 -5.89 6.50 -3.86
CA GLU A 53 -7.14 7.10 -4.34
C GLU A 53 -7.97 7.75 -3.21
N LEU A 54 -7.89 7.20 -1.99
CA LEU A 54 -8.50 7.80 -0.80
C LEU A 54 -7.73 9.03 -0.29
N GLY A 55 -6.53 9.32 -0.80
CA GLY A 55 -5.70 10.46 -0.41
C GLY A 55 -4.60 10.12 0.60
N PHE A 56 -4.21 8.85 0.70
CA PHE A 56 -3.06 8.43 1.48
C PHE A 56 -1.76 8.87 0.78
N HIS A 57 -1.05 9.82 1.39
CA HIS A 57 0.23 10.35 0.91
C HIS A 57 1.35 10.15 1.93
N GLU A 58 1.15 9.29 2.93
CA GLU A 58 2.19 8.96 3.91
C GLU A 58 3.01 7.75 3.46
N PRO A 59 4.32 7.75 3.71
CA PRO A 59 5.16 6.59 3.39
C PRO A 59 4.74 5.41 4.26
N LEU A 60 4.66 4.22 3.65
CA LEU A 60 4.46 2.98 4.38
C LEU A 60 5.67 2.71 5.28
N ASP A 61 5.42 2.01 6.38
CA ASP A 61 6.50 1.54 7.25
C ASP A 61 7.39 0.54 6.50
N ALA A 62 8.69 0.52 6.79
CA ALA A 62 9.67 -0.33 6.10
C ALA A 62 9.36 -1.84 6.21
N ASP A 63 8.60 -2.25 7.24
CA ASP A 63 8.10 -3.62 7.37
C ASP A 63 6.92 -3.90 6.43
N SER A 64 6.14 -2.86 6.10
CA SER A 64 5.04 -2.86 5.15
C SER A 64 5.47 -2.68 3.70
N GLU A 65 6.70 -2.25 3.45
CA GLU A 65 7.21 -2.05 2.09
C GLU A 65 7.66 -3.37 1.44
N LEU A 66 7.10 -3.60 0.25
CA LEU A 66 7.60 -4.59 -0.69
C LEU A 66 8.89 -4.07 -1.36
N PRO A 67 9.78 -4.94 -1.84
CA PRO A 67 10.97 -4.49 -2.58
C PRO A 67 10.55 -3.67 -3.81
N ASN A 68 11.31 -2.62 -4.16
CA ASN A 68 10.98 -1.67 -5.24
C ASN A 68 10.59 -2.34 -6.56
N ARG A 69 11.15 -3.52 -6.89
CA ARG A 69 10.75 -4.31 -8.07
C ARG A 69 9.28 -4.73 -8.10
N LEU A 70 8.65 -4.80 -6.94
CA LEU A 70 7.27 -5.21 -6.73
C LEU A 70 6.41 -4.06 -6.22
N MET A 71 6.91 -2.84 -6.13
CA MET A 71 6.07 -1.68 -5.80
C MET A 71 5.47 -1.09 -7.08
N PRO A 72 4.22 -0.59 -7.02
CA PRO A 72 3.63 0.12 -8.14
C PRO A 72 4.41 1.41 -8.40
N THR A 73 4.64 1.73 -9.67
CA THR A 73 5.38 2.94 -10.08
C THR A 73 4.78 4.21 -9.52
N GLU A 74 3.46 4.28 -9.32
CA GLU A 74 2.77 5.42 -8.71
C GLU A 74 3.25 5.68 -7.27
N TYR A 75 3.48 4.63 -6.49
CA TYR A 75 3.99 4.78 -5.12
C TYR A 75 5.49 5.14 -5.14
N LEU A 76 6.27 4.49 -6.00
CA LEU A 76 7.68 4.83 -6.16
C LEU A 76 7.87 6.28 -6.62
N ASP A 77 7.03 6.78 -7.51
CA ASP A 77 7.09 8.19 -7.95
C ASP A 77 6.77 9.18 -6.81
N LEU A 78 5.86 8.80 -5.90
CA LEU A 78 5.51 9.58 -4.72
C LEU A 78 6.62 9.61 -3.66
N PHE A 79 7.43 8.55 -3.54
CA PHE A 79 8.39 8.38 -2.42
C PHE A 79 9.88 8.25 -2.80
N GLU A 80 10.26 7.92 -4.05
CA GLU A 80 11.66 7.86 -4.54
C GLU A 80 12.26 9.24 -4.92
N GLN A 81 11.61 10.37 -4.60
CA GLN A 81 12.20 11.70 -4.79
C GLN A 81 13.12 12.18 -3.65
N GLN A 82 13.71 11.28 -2.86
CA GLN A 82 14.67 11.62 -1.79
C GLN A 82 16.07 11.06 -2.02
#